data_AF-A0A6N6PPK4-F1
#
_entry.id   AF-A0A6N6PPK4-F1
#
_cell.length_a   1.000
_cell.length_b   1.000
_cell.length_c   1.000
_cell.angle_alpha   90.00
_cell.angle_beta   90.00
_cell.angle_gamma   90.00
#
_symmetry.space_group_name_H-M   'P 1'
#
loop_
_entity.id
_entity.type
_entity.pdbx_description
1 polymer ?
#
loop_
_entity_poly.entity_id
_entity_poly.type
_entity_poly.pdbx_seq_one_letter_code
_entity_poly.pdbx_strand_id
1 'polypeptide(L)'
;MRPRLLVLLLATALCLGSPACKGKTTSAEKKAEEIRKFRERQKNLARKCYKDITTKYPDSEFAAQAEQRLQQLGPSTAPQKK
;
A
#
# COMPACT_ATOMS: atom_id res chain seq x y z
N MET A 1 -25.18 52.99 0.12
CA MET A 1 -24.57 51.66 0.30
C MET A 1 -23.09 51.74 -0.02
N ARG A 2 -22.20 51.33 0.90
CA ARG A 2 -20.74 51.50 0.76
C ARG A 2 -20.16 50.30 0.00
N PRO A 3 -19.77 50.44 -1.28
CA PRO A 3 -19.35 49.30 -2.12
C PRO A 3 -18.09 48.59 -1.57
N ARG A 4 -17.28 49.31 -0.79
CA ARG A 4 -16.12 48.75 -0.08
C ARG A 4 -16.48 47.67 0.95
N LEU A 5 -17.63 47.78 1.62
CA LEU A 5 -18.09 46.79 2.60
C LEU A 5 -18.57 45.49 1.91
N LEU A 6 -19.21 45.64 0.74
CA LEU A 6 -19.66 44.52 -0.09
C LEU A 6 -18.48 43.73 -0.68
N VAL A 7 -17.44 44.43 -1.15
CA VAL A 7 -16.21 43.79 -1.67
C VAL A 7 -15.45 43.06 -0.55
N LEU A 8 -15.40 43.65 0.66
CA LEU A 8 -14.79 43.01 1.83
C LEU A 8 -15.54 41.74 2.27
N LEU A 9 -16.88 41.76 2.24
CA LEU A 9 -17.70 40.59 2.57
C LEU A 9 -17.58 39.45 1.54
N LEU A 10 -17.46 39.78 0.25
CA LEU A 10 -17.26 38.78 -0.80
C LEU A 10 -15.87 38.11 -0.71
N ALA A 11 -14.83 38.88 -0.35
CA ALA A 11 -13.47 38.36 -0.17
C ALA A 11 -13.37 37.40 1.03
N THR A 12 -14.11 37.66 2.12
CA THR A 12 -14.13 36.76 3.29
C THR A 12 -14.87 35.44 3.04
N ALA A 13 -15.86 35.42 2.14
CA ALA A 13 -16.57 34.20 1.78
C ALA A 13 -15.70 33.23 0.97
N LEU A 14 -14.70 33.74 0.23
CA LEU A 14 -13.81 32.92 -0.59
C LEU A 14 -12.70 32.23 0.24
N CYS A 15 -12.39 32.74 1.43
CA CYS A 15 -11.35 32.20 2.31
C CYS A 15 -11.84 31.14 3.32
N LEU A 16 -13.15 30.88 3.41
CA LEU A 16 -13.72 29.89 4.34
C LEU A 16 -13.96 28.51 3.71
N GLY A 17 -13.44 28.27 2.49
CA GLY A 17 -13.23 26.94 1.93
C GLY A 17 -12.15 26.18 2.70
N SER A 18 -12.37 25.97 3.99
CA SER A 18 -11.55 25.09 4.81
C SER A 18 -11.55 23.71 4.16
N PRO A 19 -10.38 23.08 3.92
CA PRO A 19 -10.36 21.65 3.60
C PRO A 19 -10.78 20.92 4.87
N ALA A 20 -12.09 20.79 5.08
CA ALA A 20 -12.68 19.92 6.08
C ALA A 20 -12.52 18.45 5.65
N CYS A 21 -11.30 18.06 5.28
CA CYS A 21 -10.87 16.68 5.11
C CYS A 21 -10.44 16.14 6.48
N LYS A 22 -11.37 16.20 7.45
CA LYS A 22 -11.16 15.61 8.78
C LYS A 22 -11.53 14.13 8.70
N GLY A 23 -10.51 13.27 8.63
CA GLY A 23 -10.54 11.92 9.21
C GLY A 23 -11.22 10.78 8.44
N LYS A 24 -11.64 10.96 7.19
CA LYS A 24 -12.13 9.83 6.36
C LYS A 24 -11.08 9.49 5.32
N THR A 25 -10.40 8.35 5.51
CA THR A 25 -9.56 7.73 4.47
C THR A 25 -10.34 7.76 3.17
N THR A 26 -9.81 8.49 2.20
CA THR A 26 -10.42 8.67 0.90
C THR A 26 -10.57 7.29 0.25
N SER A 27 -11.57 7.16 -0.62
CA SER A 27 -11.77 5.91 -1.38
C SER A 27 -10.52 5.51 -2.18
N ALA A 28 -9.71 6.50 -2.60
CA ALA A 28 -8.42 6.29 -3.24
C ALA A 28 -7.38 5.66 -2.27
N GLU A 29 -7.24 6.18 -1.05
CA GLU A 29 -6.32 5.64 -0.04
C GLU A 29 -6.69 4.21 0.35
N LYS A 30 -7.98 3.90 0.52
CA LYS A 30 -8.43 2.53 0.82
C LYS A 30 -8.10 1.56 -0.31
N LYS A 31 -8.31 1.96 -1.57
CA LYS A 31 -7.93 1.12 -2.72
C LYS A 31 -6.43 0.90 -2.79
N ALA A 32 -5.63 1.94 -2.56
CA ALA A 32 -4.17 1.83 -2.50
C ALA A 32 -3.72 0.86 -1.40
N GLU A 33 -4.36 0.91 -0.23
CA GLU A 33 -4.09 -0.01 0.87
C GLU A 33 -4.45 -1.46 0.53
N GLU A 34 -5.62 -1.71 -0.07
CA GLU A 34 -6.03 -3.06 -0.48
C GLU A 34 -5.10 -3.63 -1.56
N ILE A 35 -4.68 -2.81 -2.53
CA ILE A 35 -3.67 -3.20 -3.53
C ILE A 35 -2.35 -3.56 -2.84
N ARG A 36 -1.92 -2.76 -1.85
CA ARG A 36 -0.70 -3.05 -1.08
C ARG A 36 -0.84 -4.38 -0.34
N LYS A 37 -1.93 -4.60 0.39
CA LYS A 37 -2.19 -5.87 1.10
C LYS A 37 -2.22 -7.07 0.16
N PHE A 38 -2.84 -6.91 -1.00
CA PHE A 38 -2.87 -7.96 -2.02
C PHE A 38 -1.45 -8.30 -2.51
N ARG A 39 -0.64 -7.28 -2.86
CA ARG A 39 0.75 -7.48 -3.28
C ARG A 39 1.60 -8.16 -2.20
N GLU A 40 1.45 -7.75 -0.95
CA GLU A 40 2.14 -8.38 0.19
C GLU A 40 1.71 -9.86 0.36
N ARG A 41 0.42 -10.17 0.20
CA ARG A 41 -0.06 -11.56 0.25
C ARG A 41 0.55 -12.40 -0.88
N GLN A 42 0.56 -11.89 -2.10
CA GLN A 42 1.15 -12.59 -3.25
C GLN A 42 2.66 -12.83 -3.05
N LYS A 43 3.38 -11.82 -2.56
CA LYS A 43 4.81 -11.93 -2.24
C LYS A 43 5.08 -13.03 -1.22
N ASN A 44 4.28 -13.11 -0.17
CA ASN A 44 4.43 -14.13 0.86
C ASN A 44 4.07 -15.55 0.36
N LEU A 45 3.04 -15.68 -0.47
CA LEU A 45 2.68 -16.95 -1.11
C LEU A 45 3.80 -17.44 -2.03
N ALA A 46 4.33 -16.57 -2.90
CA ALA A 46 5.42 -16.91 -3.80
C ALA A 46 6.64 -17.44 -3.01
N ARG A 47 7.00 -16.77 -1.92
CA ARG A 47 8.08 -17.22 -1.05
C ARG A 47 7.83 -18.56 -0.38
N LYS A 48 6.59 -18.81 0.06
CA LYS A 48 6.24 -20.13 0.59
C LYS A 48 6.47 -21.20 -0.46
N CYS A 49 6.00 -20.98 -1.70
CA CYS A 49 6.21 -21.93 -2.80
C CYS A 49 7.70 -22.16 -3.09
N TYR A 50 8.50 -21.09 -3.21
CA TYR A 50 9.94 -21.25 -3.46
C TYR A 50 10.64 -21.96 -2.31
N LYS A 51 10.30 -21.65 -1.05
CA LYS A 51 10.84 -22.35 0.11
C LYS A 51 10.45 -23.83 0.11
N ASP A 52 9.21 -24.15 -0.27
CA ASP A 52 8.75 -25.52 -0.39
C ASP A 52 9.53 -26.29 -1.47
N ILE A 53 9.86 -25.65 -2.60
CA ILE A 53 10.72 -26.27 -3.63
C ILE A 53 12.09 -26.60 -3.05
N THR A 54 12.76 -25.64 -2.43
CA THR A 54 14.13 -25.83 -1.94
C THR A 54 14.23 -26.78 -0.76
N THR A 55 13.16 -26.93 0.03
CA THR A 55 13.15 -27.82 1.21
C THR A 55 12.66 -29.23 0.89
N LYS A 56 11.65 -29.38 0.02
CA LYS A 56 11.05 -30.69 -0.29
C LYS A 56 11.68 -31.34 -1.51
N TYR A 57 12.20 -30.55 -2.43
CA TYR A 57 12.75 -31.02 -3.70
C TYR A 57 14.13 -30.38 -3.98
N PRO A 58 15.12 -30.58 -3.08
CA PRO A 58 16.43 -29.93 -3.20
C PRO A 58 17.19 -30.32 -4.47
N ASP A 59 16.98 -31.55 -4.98
CA ASP A 59 17.64 -32.04 -6.19
C ASP A 59 16.88 -31.69 -7.48
N SER A 60 15.80 -30.92 -7.38
CA SER A 60 15.06 -30.44 -8.55
C SER A 60 15.90 -29.44 -9.34
N GLU A 61 15.80 -29.49 -10.67
CA GLU A 61 16.36 -28.48 -11.58
C GLU A 61 15.91 -27.05 -11.23
N PHE A 62 14.77 -26.90 -10.54
CA PHE A 62 14.21 -25.62 -10.12
C PHE A 62 14.69 -25.13 -8.75
N ALA A 63 15.38 -25.95 -7.97
CA ALA A 63 15.78 -25.61 -6.60
C ALA A 63 16.72 -24.39 -6.56
N ALA A 64 17.77 -24.39 -7.39
CA ALA A 64 18.71 -23.27 -7.49
C ALA A 64 18.00 -21.95 -7.90
N GLN A 65 17.07 -22.03 -8.85
CA GLN A 65 16.30 -20.87 -9.28
C GLN A 65 15.36 -20.37 -8.16
N ALA A 66 14.74 -21.28 -7.41
CA ALA A 66 13.87 -20.94 -6.29
C ALA A 66 14.67 -20.23 -5.16
N GLU A 67 15.90 -20.66 -4.88
CA GLU A 67 16.79 -19.97 -3.94
C GLU A 67 17.12 -18.54 -4.39
N GLN A 68 17.48 -18.36 -5.67
CA GLN A 68 17.73 -17.02 -6.22
C GLN A 68 16.50 -16.12 -6.11
N ARG A 69 15.30 -16.65 -6.36
CA ARG A 69 14.05 -15.89 -6.18
C ARG A 69 13.79 -15.53 -4.72
N LEU A 70 14.08 -16.41 -3.78
CA LEU A 70 13.97 -16.11 -2.34
C LEU A 70 14.89 -14.97 -1.93
N GLN A 71 16.12 -14.94 -2.44
CA GLN A 71 17.07 -13.84 -2.20
C GLN A 71 16.55 -12.51 -2.78
N GLN A 72 16.03 -12.52 -4.00
CA GLN A 72 15.45 -11.31 -4.64
C GLN A 72 14.22 -10.76 -3.91
N LEU A 73 13.37 -11.63 -3.34
CA LEU A 73 12.14 -11.21 -2.65
C LEU A 73 12.41 -10.64 -1.25
N GLY A 74 13.58 -10.92 -0.64
CA GLY A 74 13.96 -10.39 0.68
C GLY A 74 13.15 -10.96 1.86
N PRO A 75 13.35 -10.45 3.09
CA PRO A 75 12.71 -10.95 4.32
C PRO A 75 11.19 -10.73 4.35
N SER A 76 10.47 -11.51 5.18
CA SER A 76 8.99 -11.47 5.19
C SER A 76 8.57 -10.33 6.06
N THR A 77 7.76 -9.45 5.48
CA THR A 77 7.12 -8.31 6.10
C THR A 77 5.85 -8.73 6.86
N ALA A 78 5.38 -9.97 6.67
CA ALA A 78 4.24 -10.49 7.41
C ALA A 78 4.69 -11.14 8.72
N PRO A 79 4.00 -10.88 9.85
CA PRO A 79 4.24 -11.60 11.08
C PRO A 79 3.92 -13.08 10.84
N GLN A 80 4.93 -13.93 10.91
CA GLN A 80 4.72 -15.38 10.92
C GLN A 80 4.01 -15.72 12.22
N LYS A 81 2.70 -15.97 12.17
CA LYS A 81 2.02 -16.63 13.28
C LYS A 81 2.63 -18.04 13.38
N LYS A 82 3.47 -18.21 14.40
CA LYS A 82 3.91 -19.51 14.91
C LYS A 82 2.70 -20.31 15.38
#